data_AF-A0A7W5IHP3-F1
#
_entry.id   AF-A0A7W5IHP3-F1
#
_cell.length_a   1.000
_cell.length_b   1.000
_cell.length_c   1.000
_cell.angle_alpha   90.00
_cell.angle_beta   90.00
_cell.angle_gamma   90.00
#
_symmetry.space_group_name_H-M   'P 1'
#
loop_
_entity.id
_entity.type
_entity.pdbx_description
1 polymer ?
#
loop_
_entity_poly.entity_id
_entity_poly.type
_entity_poly.pdbx_seq_one_letter_code
_entity_poly.pdbx_strand_id
1 'polypeptide(L)'
;MEDDRKVTPETLPAIVWREASVITTELLAKLYQTDEARIRQNFMRNAARFEEGKHYFRLEGDDLRSFKALSISKILSRNTRSLILWTERGAARHAKMIETDKAWDVFEKLEDCYFRPREPRFDAIDEISSSLERLPLYLGVARMVIIRRLMFSTAYTNVSLRVGVLHFRDMTKRNVLIADGFIRRVEAGTATAEDFRTIQHNRNRLLGPDAQLKLIED
;
A
#
# COMPACT_ATOMS: atom_id res chain seq x y z
N MET A 1 -33.68 17.52 -6.30
CA MET A 1 -33.72 16.24 -5.58
C MET A 1 -32.35 15.63 -5.75
N GLU A 2 -31.48 15.85 -4.78
CA GLU A 2 -30.07 15.44 -4.82
C GLU A 2 -29.99 13.91 -4.82
N ASP A 3 -29.16 13.37 -5.72
CA ASP A 3 -28.84 11.97 -5.92
C ASP A 3 -28.28 11.34 -4.62
N ASP A 4 -29.16 10.76 -3.81
CA ASP A 4 -28.79 9.93 -2.64
C ASP A 4 -28.24 8.59 -3.14
N ARG A 5 -27.06 8.64 -3.76
CA ARG A 5 -26.26 7.43 -3.96
C ARG A 5 -26.00 6.86 -2.58
N LYS A 6 -26.71 5.77 -2.25
CA LYS A 6 -26.46 5.00 -1.03
C LYS A 6 -24.96 4.73 -0.94
N VAL A 7 -24.30 5.41 -0.01
CA VAL A 7 -22.88 5.23 0.25
C VAL A 7 -22.75 3.87 0.92
N THR A 8 -22.16 2.90 0.21
CA THR A 8 -21.92 1.56 0.73
C THR A 8 -20.41 1.31 0.87
N PRO A 9 -19.98 0.46 1.83
CA PRO A 9 -18.56 0.10 2.02
C PRO A 9 -17.82 -0.27 0.72
N GLU A 10 -18.52 -0.92 -0.20
CA GLU A 10 -17.98 -1.48 -1.45
C GLU A 10 -17.83 -0.45 -2.57
N THR A 11 -18.55 0.68 -2.49
CA THR A 11 -18.58 1.75 -3.50
C THR A 11 -17.76 2.97 -3.10
N LEU A 12 -17.19 2.97 -1.89
CA LEU A 12 -16.40 4.07 -1.36
C LEU A 12 -15.06 4.23 -2.12
N PRO A 13 -14.72 5.46 -2.54
CA PRO A 13 -13.38 5.72 -3.04
C PRO A 13 -12.36 5.50 -1.93
N ALA A 14 -11.32 4.71 -2.20
CA ALA A 14 -10.22 4.51 -1.28
C ALA A 14 -9.48 5.84 -1.07
N ILE A 15 -9.55 6.37 0.15
CA ILE A 15 -8.83 7.59 0.53
C ILE A 15 -7.56 7.13 1.26
N VAL A 16 -6.41 7.49 0.71
CA VAL A 16 -5.11 7.15 1.29
C VAL A 16 -4.45 8.41 1.80
N TRP A 17 -4.02 8.38 3.06
CA TRP A 17 -3.24 9.45 3.67
C TRP A 17 -2.05 8.86 4.42
N ARG A 18 -0.83 9.31 4.09
CA ARG A 18 0.43 8.80 4.67
C ARG A 18 0.50 7.26 4.66
N GLU A 19 0.20 6.67 3.51
CA GLU A 19 0.21 5.21 3.27
C GLU A 19 -0.85 4.41 4.06
N ALA A 20 -1.76 5.09 4.77
CA ALA A 20 -2.88 4.45 5.48
C ALA A 20 -4.22 4.73 4.77
N SER A 21 -5.05 3.70 4.64
CA SER A 21 -6.46 3.87 4.28
C SER A 21 -7.19 4.60 5.41
N VAL A 22 -7.82 5.72 5.07
CA VAL A 22 -8.49 6.60 6.03
C VAL A 22 -9.90 6.95 5.57
N ILE A 23 -10.77 7.29 6.50
CA ILE A 23 -12.16 7.69 6.20
C ILE A 23 -12.52 8.98 6.94
N THR A 24 -13.30 9.86 6.30
CA THR A 24 -13.73 11.11 6.93
C THR A 24 -14.90 10.89 7.88
N THR A 25 -15.14 11.85 8.78
CA THR A 25 -16.26 11.80 9.73
C THR A 25 -17.61 11.77 9.03
N GLU A 26 -17.74 12.51 7.93
CA GLU A 26 -18.94 12.62 7.08
C GLU A 26 -19.28 11.27 6.44
N LEU A 27 -18.29 10.54 5.93
CA LEU A 27 -18.48 9.22 5.34
C LEU A 27 -18.79 8.17 6.41
N LEU A 28 -18.08 8.22 7.54
CA LEU A 28 -18.32 7.32 8.67
C LEU A 28 -19.76 7.47 9.22
N ALA A 29 -20.24 8.70 9.33
CA ALA A 29 -21.60 9.01 9.76
C ALA A 29 -22.65 8.40 8.81
N LYS A 30 -22.47 8.57 7.49
CA LYS A 30 -23.35 7.96 6.48
C LYS A 30 -23.36 6.43 6.56
N LEU A 31 -22.20 5.83 6.73
CA LEU A 31 -22.03 4.38 6.81
C LEU A 31 -22.72 3.79 8.05
N TYR A 32 -22.45 4.36 9.22
CA TYR A 32 -23.09 3.94 10.46
C TYR A 32 -24.53 4.44 10.61
N GLN A 33 -25.05 5.15 9.61
CA GLN A 33 -26.40 5.73 9.61
C GLN A 33 -26.67 6.55 10.86
N THR A 34 -25.71 7.40 11.17
CA THR A 34 -25.73 8.27 12.35
C THR A 34 -25.33 9.68 11.98
N ASP A 35 -25.53 10.61 12.90
CA ASP A 35 -25.14 12.01 12.69
C ASP A 35 -23.64 12.20 12.91
N GLU A 36 -23.02 13.05 12.10
CA GLU A 36 -21.63 13.45 12.30
C GLU A 36 -21.39 14.04 13.69
N ALA A 37 -22.38 14.76 14.22
CA ALA A 37 -22.35 15.30 15.58
C ALA A 37 -22.18 14.19 16.63
N ARG A 38 -22.81 13.03 16.43
CA ARG A 38 -22.70 11.88 17.34
C ARG A 38 -21.30 11.26 17.28
N ILE A 39 -20.72 11.14 16.09
CA ILE A 39 -19.33 10.69 15.92
C ILE A 39 -18.36 11.63 16.65
N ARG A 40 -18.49 12.95 16.43
CA ARG A 40 -17.64 13.97 17.07
C ARG A 40 -17.80 13.97 18.60
N GLN A 41 -19.03 13.92 19.11
CA GLN A 41 -19.29 13.85 20.55
C GLN A 41 -18.72 12.58 21.19
N ASN A 42 -18.87 11.43 20.52
CA ASN A 42 -18.29 10.16 21.01
C ASN A 42 -16.78 10.22 21.07
N PHE A 43 -16.13 10.80 20.07
CA PHE A 43 -14.69 11.04 20.10
C PHE A 43 -14.29 11.94 21.27
N MET A 44 -14.95 13.09 21.47
CA MET A 44 -14.60 14.00 22.57
C MET A 44 -14.78 13.37 23.95
N ARG A 45 -15.85 12.60 24.16
CA ARG A 45 -16.11 11.90 25.44
C ARG A 45 -15.10 10.79 25.72
N ASN A 46 -14.54 10.18 24.67
CA ASN A 46 -13.61 9.07 24.79
C ASN A 46 -12.21 9.44 24.31
N ALA A 47 -11.85 10.73 24.27
CA ALA A 47 -10.62 11.21 23.65
C ALA A 47 -9.37 10.51 24.20
N ALA A 48 -9.34 10.23 25.51
CA ALA A 48 -8.25 9.49 26.16
C ALA A 48 -8.01 8.08 25.61
N ARG A 49 -9.01 7.48 24.95
CA ARG A 49 -8.86 6.19 24.29
C ARG A 49 -8.16 6.37 22.95
N PHE A 50 -8.36 7.47 22.24
CA PHE A 50 -7.82 7.73 20.91
C PHE A 50 -6.39 8.30 20.94
N GLU A 51 -5.57 7.81 20.03
CA GLU A 51 -4.19 8.23 19.83
C GLU A 51 -4.05 8.74 18.40
N GLU A 52 -3.51 9.95 18.24
CA GLU A 52 -3.20 10.53 16.94
C GLU A 52 -2.09 9.72 16.25
N GLY A 53 -2.17 9.59 14.93
CA GLY A 53 -1.26 8.77 14.12
C GLY A 53 -1.62 7.27 14.08
N LYS A 54 -2.34 6.77 15.09
CA LYS A 54 -2.75 5.35 15.19
C LYS A 54 -4.23 5.14 14.95
N HIS A 55 -5.07 6.03 15.47
CA HIS A 55 -6.53 5.93 15.37
C HIS A 55 -7.08 7.00 14.44
N TYR A 56 -6.47 8.19 14.44
CA TYR A 56 -6.88 9.29 13.58
C TYR A 56 -5.70 10.17 13.19
N PHE A 57 -5.88 10.96 12.13
CA PHE A 57 -5.01 12.08 11.77
C PHE A 57 -5.81 13.36 11.79
N ARG A 58 -5.28 14.41 12.43
CA ARG A 58 -5.86 15.75 12.36
C ARG A 58 -5.16 16.53 11.25
N LEU A 59 -5.93 16.98 10.28
CA LEU A 59 -5.47 17.84 9.20
C LEU A 59 -5.86 19.29 9.49
N GLU A 60 -4.85 20.16 9.54
CA GLU A 60 -5.01 21.61 9.68
C GLU A 60 -4.02 22.30 8.73
N GLY A 61 -4.26 23.58 8.42
CA GLY A 61 -3.35 24.38 7.60
C GLY A 61 -3.02 23.76 6.23
N ASP A 62 -1.73 23.53 5.97
CA ASP A 62 -1.22 23.07 4.67
C ASP A 62 -1.52 21.60 4.40
N ASP A 63 -1.59 20.76 5.44
CA ASP A 63 -1.99 19.35 5.33
C ASP A 63 -3.44 19.26 4.84
N LEU A 64 -4.32 20.12 5.37
CA LEU A 64 -5.72 20.20 4.92
C LEU A 64 -5.83 20.74 3.49
N ARG A 65 -4.98 21.70 3.11
CA ARG A 65 -4.96 22.26 1.76
C ARG A 65 -4.53 21.23 0.72
N SER A 66 -3.48 20.48 1.04
CA SER A 66 -2.97 19.36 0.24
C SER A 66 -4.03 18.27 0.08
N PHE A 67 -4.70 17.90 1.18
CA PHE A 67 -5.77 16.90 1.14
C PHE A 67 -6.98 17.33 0.29
N LYS A 68 -7.41 18.60 0.39
CA LYS A 68 -8.50 19.14 -0.44
C LYS A 68 -8.16 19.15 -1.94
N ALA A 69 -6.88 19.29 -2.29
CA ALA A 69 -6.40 19.27 -3.67
C ALA A 69 -6.47 17.87 -4.32
N LEU A 70 -6.47 16.79 -3.53
CA LEU A 70 -6.54 15.40 -3.99
C LEU A 70 -7.93 14.96 -4.50
N SER A 71 -8.77 15.88 -4.98
CA SER A 71 -10.12 15.61 -5.53
C SER A 71 -11.14 14.97 -4.57
N ILE A 72 -11.05 15.25 -3.27
CA ILE A 72 -12.09 14.90 -2.25
C ILE A 72 -13.06 16.08 -2.00
N SER A 73 -12.88 17.18 -2.73
CA SER A 73 -13.57 18.46 -2.56
C SER A 73 -15.10 18.42 -2.65
N LYS A 74 -15.70 17.35 -3.19
CA LYS A 74 -17.17 17.18 -3.23
C LYS A 74 -17.79 16.68 -1.91
N ILE A 75 -17.00 16.05 -1.03
CA ILE A 75 -17.49 15.44 0.22
C ILE A 75 -17.32 16.40 1.40
N LEU A 76 -16.37 17.33 1.32
CA LEU A 76 -16.02 18.24 2.41
C LEU A 76 -16.57 19.65 2.16
N SER A 77 -17.08 20.29 3.21
CA SER A 77 -17.44 21.70 3.16
C SER A 77 -16.22 22.56 2.83
N ARG A 78 -16.38 23.52 1.90
CA ARG A 78 -15.33 24.49 1.50
C ARG A 78 -14.72 25.20 2.70
N ASN A 79 -15.52 25.47 3.73
CA ASN A 79 -15.13 26.26 4.90
C ASN A 79 -14.53 25.44 6.06
N THR A 80 -14.28 24.15 5.86
CA THR A 80 -13.66 23.27 6.88
C THR A 80 -12.28 23.79 7.24
N ARG A 81 -12.05 24.12 8.52
CA ARG A 81 -10.79 24.64 9.07
C ARG A 81 -9.89 23.54 9.66
N SER A 82 -10.49 22.44 10.08
CA SER A 82 -9.81 21.23 10.56
C SER A 82 -10.60 19.99 10.13
N LEU A 83 -9.92 18.92 9.77
CA LEU A 83 -10.53 17.66 9.39
C LEU A 83 -9.90 16.51 10.17
N ILE A 84 -10.74 15.59 10.65
CA ILE A 84 -10.26 14.34 11.25
C ILE A 84 -10.45 13.22 10.25
N LEU A 85 -9.34 12.53 9.98
CA LEU A 85 -9.29 11.31 9.19
C LEU A 85 -9.18 10.12 10.12
N TRP A 86 -10.10 9.16 10.01
CA TRP A 86 -10.13 7.96 10.84
C TRP A 86 -9.42 6.82 10.12
N THR A 87 -8.48 6.19 10.80
CA THR A 87 -7.91 4.90 10.37
C THR A 87 -8.93 3.77 10.58
N GLU A 88 -8.65 2.58 10.07
CA GLU A 88 -9.37 1.34 10.38
C GLU A 88 -9.64 1.19 11.89
N ARG A 89 -8.58 1.34 12.70
CA ARG A 89 -8.66 1.21 14.16
C ARG A 89 -9.52 2.30 14.80
N GLY A 90 -9.54 3.49 14.20
CA GLY A 90 -10.42 4.59 14.62
C GLY A 90 -11.89 4.29 14.32
N ALA A 91 -12.18 3.84 13.11
CA ALA A 91 -13.51 3.43 12.69
C ALA A 91 -14.06 2.28 13.58
N ALA A 92 -13.24 1.26 13.83
CA ALA A 92 -13.58 0.14 14.71
C ALA A 92 -14.03 0.60 16.10
N ARG A 93 -13.35 1.59 16.67
CA ARG A 93 -13.70 2.15 17.98
C ARG A 93 -15.00 2.94 17.95
N HIS A 94 -15.28 3.62 16.85
CA HIS A 94 -16.58 4.25 16.66
C HIS A 94 -17.70 3.21 16.58
N ALA A 95 -17.53 2.14 15.80
CA ALA A 95 -18.52 1.05 15.75
C ALA A 95 -18.80 0.48 17.14
N LYS A 96 -17.76 0.17 17.90
CA LYS A 96 -17.88 -0.32 19.29
C LYS A 96 -18.64 0.65 20.21
N MET A 97 -18.51 1.96 20.02
CA MET A 97 -19.13 2.98 20.88
C MET A 97 -20.53 3.40 20.43
N ILE A 98 -20.92 3.13 19.19
CA ILE A 98 -22.26 3.47 18.67
C ILE A 98 -23.31 2.45 19.15
N GLU A 99 -22.88 1.23 19.51
CA GLU A 99 -23.71 0.15 20.09
C GLU A 99 -24.99 -0.16 19.28
N THR A 100 -24.95 0.03 17.96
CA THR A 100 -26.03 -0.41 17.06
C THR A 100 -25.57 -1.61 16.26
N ASP A 101 -26.43 -2.63 16.11
CA ASP A 101 -26.15 -3.83 15.31
C ASP A 101 -25.70 -3.44 13.89
N LYS A 102 -26.31 -2.38 13.35
CA LYS A 102 -25.98 -1.84 12.03
C LYS A 102 -24.57 -1.26 11.93
N ALA A 103 -24.04 -0.64 12.99
CA ALA A 103 -22.67 -0.13 12.99
C ALA A 103 -21.64 -1.26 13.02
N TRP A 104 -21.98 -2.38 13.66
CA TRP A 104 -21.18 -3.61 13.62
C TRP A 104 -21.19 -4.24 12.23
N ASP A 105 -22.37 -4.46 11.64
CA ASP A 105 -22.51 -5.05 10.29
C ASP A 105 -21.78 -4.24 9.22
N VAL A 106 -21.82 -2.90 9.33
CA VAL A 106 -21.15 -2.01 8.38
C VAL A 106 -19.64 -1.97 8.61
N PHE A 107 -19.20 -2.09 9.86
CA PHE A 107 -17.77 -2.16 10.15
C PHE A 107 -17.15 -3.45 9.60
N GLU A 108 -17.80 -4.60 9.76
CA GLU A 108 -17.34 -5.87 9.19
C GLU A 108 -17.14 -5.75 7.67
N LYS A 109 -18.11 -5.16 6.96
CA LYS A 109 -17.99 -4.91 5.51
C LYS A 109 -16.90 -3.90 5.15
N LEU A 110 -16.67 -2.88 5.98
CA LEU A 110 -15.58 -1.92 5.78
C LEU A 110 -14.21 -2.58 5.98
N GLU A 111 -14.08 -3.49 6.94
CA GLU A 111 -12.86 -4.27 7.16
C GLU A 111 -12.57 -5.12 5.93
N ASP A 112 -13.56 -5.84 5.41
CA ASP A 112 -13.41 -6.71 4.24
C ASP A 112 -13.09 -5.96 2.93
N CYS A 113 -13.70 -4.80 2.71
CA CYS A 113 -13.70 -4.15 1.39
C CYS A 113 -12.88 -2.86 1.29
N TYR A 114 -12.70 -2.13 2.39
CA TYR A 114 -12.12 -0.78 2.40
C TYR A 114 -10.77 -0.72 3.08
N PHE A 115 -10.64 -1.37 4.25
CA PHE A 115 -9.40 -1.38 5.03
C PHE A 115 -8.51 -2.57 4.69
N ARG A 116 -9.07 -3.68 4.21
CA ARG A 116 -8.28 -4.76 3.63
C ARG A 116 -7.44 -4.19 2.48
N PRO A 117 -6.10 -4.30 2.53
CA PRO A 117 -5.28 -4.07 1.35
C PRO A 117 -5.84 -4.98 0.27
N ARG A 118 -6.29 -4.45 -0.88
CA ARG A 118 -6.78 -5.27 -1.99
C ARG A 118 -5.79 -6.41 -2.18
N GLU A 119 -6.18 -7.62 -1.82
CA GLU A 119 -5.40 -8.79 -2.21
C GLU A 119 -5.28 -8.71 -3.72
N PRO A 120 -4.06 -8.77 -4.26
CA PRO A 120 -3.90 -8.58 -5.68
C PRO A 120 -4.68 -9.72 -6.35
N ARG A 121 -5.71 -9.37 -7.14
CA ARG A 121 -6.49 -10.34 -7.92
C ARG A 121 -5.49 -11.23 -8.64
N PHE A 122 -5.67 -12.55 -8.58
CA PHE A 122 -4.72 -13.51 -9.17
C PHE A 122 -4.49 -13.27 -10.67
N ASP A 123 -5.42 -12.64 -11.38
CA ASP A 123 -5.23 -12.25 -12.78
C ASP A 123 -4.40 -10.97 -12.93
N ALA A 124 -4.48 -10.07 -11.95
CA ALA A 124 -3.79 -8.78 -11.96
C ALA A 124 -2.31 -8.87 -11.56
N ILE A 125 -1.85 -9.99 -10.98
CA ILE A 125 -0.44 -10.17 -10.62
C ILE A 125 0.46 -10.42 -11.83
N ASP A 126 -0.08 -10.96 -12.91
CA ASP A 126 0.67 -11.21 -14.14
C ASP A 126 0.68 -10.00 -15.09
N GLU A 127 -0.02 -8.92 -14.73
CA GLU A 127 0.08 -7.62 -15.42
C GLU A 127 1.43 -6.95 -15.15
N ILE A 128 1.91 -6.18 -16.14
CA ILE A 128 3.11 -5.34 -16.01
C ILE A 128 2.92 -4.36 -14.85
N SER A 129 3.92 -4.25 -13.99
CA SER A 129 3.91 -3.37 -12.82
C SER A 129 4.17 -1.90 -13.18
N SER A 130 3.46 -1.00 -12.52
CA SER A 130 3.66 0.44 -12.62
C SER A 130 4.99 0.88 -12.01
N SER A 131 5.42 2.12 -12.30
CA SER A 131 6.65 2.66 -11.73
C SER A 131 6.62 2.77 -10.20
N LEU A 132 5.45 3.09 -9.63
CA LEU A 132 5.28 3.20 -8.18
C LEU A 132 5.40 1.82 -7.50
N GLU A 133 4.79 0.78 -8.09
CA GLU A 133 4.88 -0.59 -7.57
C GLU A 133 6.31 -1.15 -7.60
N ARG A 134 7.16 -0.66 -8.52
CA ARG A 134 8.57 -1.06 -8.63
C ARG A 134 9.51 -0.29 -7.70
N LEU A 135 9.06 0.81 -7.09
CA LEU A 135 9.87 1.64 -6.19
C LEU A 135 10.57 0.85 -5.08
N PRO A 136 9.93 -0.12 -4.40
CA PRO A 136 10.58 -0.93 -3.37
C PRO A 136 11.82 -1.67 -3.87
N LEU A 137 11.84 -2.11 -5.14
CA LEU A 137 13.00 -2.80 -5.72
C LEU A 137 14.18 -1.86 -5.89
N TYR A 138 13.96 -0.63 -6.36
CA TYR A 138 15.04 0.37 -6.50
C TYR A 138 15.63 0.75 -5.14
N LEU A 139 14.76 0.99 -4.15
CA LEU A 139 15.19 1.28 -2.78
C LEU A 139 15.93 0.08 -2.17
N GLY A 140 15.46 -1.14 -2.42
CA GLY A 140 16.11 -2.38 -1.99
C GLY A 140 17.49 -2.58 -2.60
N VAL A 141 17.64 -2.35 -3.91
CA VAL A 141 18.96 -2.37 -4.57
C VAL A 141 19.89 -1.33 -3.94
N ALA A 142 19.43 -0.11 -3.69
CA ALA A 142 20.22 0.91 -3.02
C ALA A 142 20.64 0.47 -1.60
N ARG A 143 19.73 -0.16 -0.84
CA ARG A 143 20.05 -0.73 0.47
C ARG A 143 21.05 -1.87 0.37
N MET A 144 20.97 -2.74 -0.64
CA MET A 144 21.97 -3.80 -0.86
C MET A 144 23.37 -3.22 -1.14
N VAL A 145 23.47 -2.10 -1.85
CA VAL A 145 24.74 -1.40 -2.05
C VAL A 145 25.33 -0.95 -0.70
N ILE A 146 24.50 -0.41 0.18
CA ILE A 146 24.94 0.13 1.47
C ILE A 146 25.24 -0.99 2.48
N ILE A 147 24.31 -1.93 2.65
CA ILE A 147 24.33 -2.96 3.69
C ILE A 147 25.22 -4.15 3.31
N ARG A 148 25.24 -4.53 2.03
CA ARG A 148 25.97 -5.70 1.52
C ARG A 148 27.19 -5.33 0.67
N ARG A 149 27.49 -4.04 0.51
CA ARG A 149 28.63 -3.53 -0.25
C ARG A 149 28.69 -4.05 -1.69
N LEU A 150 27.53 -4.32 -2.28
CA LEU A 150 27.43 -4.75 -3.68
C LEU A 150 27.51 -3.53 -4.60
N MET A 151 28.04 -3.70 -5.81
CA MET A 151 27.88 -2.68 -6.84
C MET A 151 26.40 -2.58 -7.23
N PHE A 152 25.94 -1.35 -7.53
CA PHE A 152 24.55 -1.13 -7.93
C PHE A 152 24.15 -1.99 -9.14
N SER A 153 25.01 -2.04 -10.16
CA SER A 153 24.80 -2.86 -11.36
C SER A 153 24.65 -4.34 -10.99
N THR A 154 25.54 -4.87 -10.16
CA THR A 154 25.49 -6.26 -9.69
C THR A 154 24.19 -6.54 -8.94
N ALA A 155 23.83 -5.70 -7.97
CA ALA A 155 22.59 -5.89 -7.20
C ALA A 155 21.35 -5.82 -8.11
N TYR A 156 21.28 -4.80 -8.98
CA TYR A 156 20.20 -4.64 -9.96
C TYR A 156 20.07 -5.88 -10.85
N THR A 157 21.16 -6.31 -11.48
CA THR A 157 21.17 -7.46 -12.40
C THR A 157 20.76 -8.74 -11.69
N ASN A 158 21.26 -9.01 -10.48
CA ASN A 158 20.89 -10.23 -9.75
C ASN A 158 19.42 -10.23 -9.34
N VAL A 159 18.86 -9.09 -8.92
CA VAL A 159 17.42 -8.96 -8.62
C VAL A 159 16.57 -9.19 -9.87
N SER A 160 16.96 -8.62 -11.02
CA SER A 160 16.25 -8.83 -12.29
C SER A 160 16.29 -10.30 -12.73
N LEU A 161 17.48 -10.91 -12.71
CA LEU A 161 17.67 -12.30 -13.10
C LEU A 161 17.00 -13.27 -12.14
N ARG A 162 16.79 -12.91 -10.87
CA ARG A 162 16.09 -13.77 -9.90
C ARG A 162 14.67 -14.12 -10.34
N VAL A 163 14.04 -13.26 -11.13
CA VAL A 163 12.67 -13.45 -11.66
C VAL A 163 12.66 -13.68 -13.17
N GLY A 164 13.83 -13.83 -13.79
CA GLY A 164 13.93 -14.17 -15.21
C GLY A 164 13.52 -13.04 -16.16
N VAL A 165 13.79 -11.79 -15.78
CA VAL A 165 13.57 -10.59 -16.59
C VAL A 165 14.85 -9.76 -16.64
N LEU A 166 15.10 -9.01 -17.72
CA LEU A 166 16.32 -8.20 -17.87
C LEU A 166 16.25 -6.84 -17.15
N HIS A 167 15.08 -6.20 -17.15
CA HIS A 167 14.89 -4.88 -16.55
C HIS A 167 13.64 -4.83 -15.67
N PHE A 168 13.70 -4.01 -14.61
CA PHE A 168 12.58 -3.84 -13.69
C PHE A 168 11.31 -3.38 -14.39
N ARG A 169 11.42 -2.54 -15.43
CA ARG A 169 10.26 -2.03 -16.17
C ARG A 169 9.43 -3.12 -16.87
N ASP A 170 10.05 -4.27 -17.13
CA ASP A 170 9.41 -5.40 -17.81
C ASP A 170 8.87 -6.43 -16.80
N MET A 171 8.91 -6.12 -15.49
CA MET A 171 8.41 -7.00 -14.43
C MET A 171 6.90 -6.90 -14.29
N THR A 172 6.25 -8.06 -14.17
CA THR A 172 4.87 -8.16 -13.69
C THR A 172 4.79 -7.86 -12.19
N LYS A 173 3.61 -7.60 -11.65
CA LYS A 173 3.44 -7.41 -10.20
C LYS A 173 3.88 -8.65 -9.40
N ARG A 174 3.69 -9.86 -9.95
CA ARG A 174 4.21 -11.13 -9.40
C ARG A 174 5.73 -11.11 -9.31
N ASN A 175 6.40 -10.68 -10.38
CA ASN A 175 7.85 -10.58 -10.40
C ASN A 175 8.35 -9.60 -9.34
N VAL A 176 7.67 -8.46 -9.14
CA VAL A 176 8.01 -7.50 -8.08
C VAL A 176 7.95 -8.15 -6.69
N LEU A 177 6.90 -8.91 -6.39
CA LEU A 177 6.77 -9.59 -5.09
C LEU A 177 7.89 -10.63 -4.86
N ILE A 178 8.21 -11.43 -5.87
CA ILE A 178 9.27 -12.45 -5.77
C ILE A 178 10.64 -11.77 -5.60
N ALA A 179 10.89 -10.71 -6.38
CA ALA A 179 12.12 -9.93 -6.32
C ALA A 179 12.30 -9.24 -4.95
N ASP A 180 11.25 -8.63 -4.40
CA ASP A 180 11.28 -8.02 -3.06
C ASP A 180 11.60 -9.06 -1.98
N GLY A 181 10.98 -10.23 -2.05
CA GLY A 181 11.28 -11.34 -1.14
C GLY A 181 12.75 -11.78 -1.20
N PHE A 182 13.35 -11.81 -2.39
CA PHE A 182 14.77 -12.09 -2.55
C PHE A 182 15.65 -10.97 -1.98
N ILE A 183 15.34 -9.70 -2.24
CA ILE A 183 16.05 -8.55 -1.67
C ILE A 183 16.08 -8.66 -0.14
N ARG A 184 14.93 -8.88 0.50
CA ARG A 184 14.85 -9.02 1.96
C ARG A 184 15.71 -10.16 2.50
N ARG A 185 15.76 -11.30 1.80
CA ARG A 185 16.65 -12.41 2.18
C ARG A 185 18.12 -12.02 2.04
N VAL A 186 18.51 -11.32 0.98
CA VAL A 186 19.89 -10.84 0.83
C VAL A 186 20.25 -9.81 1.91
N GLU A 187 19.38 -8.85 2.18
CA GLU A 187 19.53 -7.87 3.26
C GLU A 187 19.62 -8.51 4.64
N ALA A 188 18.86 -9.58 4.91
CA ALA A 188 18.93 -10.35 6.14
C ALA A 188 20.12 -11.33 6.20
N GLY A 189 20.75 -11.61 5.05
CA GLY A 189 21.85 -12.57 4.95
C GLY A 189 21.39 -14.02 4.95
N THR A 190 20.11 -14.23 4.64
CA THR A 190 19.41 -15.53 4.59
C THR A 190 19.11 -15.98 3.17
N ALA A 191 19.76 -15.38 2.16
CA ALA A 191 19.65 -15.80 0.77
C ALA A 191 20.15 -17.24 0.59
N THR A 192 19.39 -18.04 -0.15
CA THR A 192 19.60 -19.49 -0.23
C THR A 192 20.40 -19.87 -1.48
N ALA A 193 21.00 -21.07 -1.48
CA ALA A 193 21.65 -21.62 -2.69
C ALA A 193 20.67 -21.74 -3.88
N GLU A 194 19.39 -21.98 -3.61
CA GLU A 194 18.33 -22.00 -4.64
C GLU A 194 18.16 -20.65 -5.33
N ASP A 195 18.24 -19.55 -4.58
CA ASP A 195 18.13 -18.21 -5.14
C ASP A 195 19.22 -17.95 -6.19
N PHE A 196 20.47 -18.34 -5.88
CA PHE A 196 21.60 -18.19 -6.79
C PHE A 196 21.55 -19.16 -7.96
N ARG A 197 21.08 -20.41 -7.77
CA ARG A 197 20.83 -21.36 -8.87
C ARG A 197 19.79 -20.82 -9.86
N THR A 198 18.70 -20.25 -9.34
CA THR A 198 17.67 -19.61 -10.18
C THR A 198 18.25 -18.45 -10.99
N ILE A 199 19.04 -17.58 -10.36
CA ILE A 199 19.71 -16.46 -11.03
C ILE A 199 20.62 -16.96 -12.15
N GLN A 200 21.44 -17.97 -11.88
CA GLN A 200 22.36 -18.51 -12.89
C GLN A 200 21.62 -19.17 -14.05
N HIS A 201 20.56 -19.93 -13.77
CA HIS A 201 19.70 -20.50 -14.79
C HIS A 201 19.11 -19.41 -15.70
N ASN A 202 18.54 -18.36 -15.10
CA ASN A 202 17.97 -17.25 -15.85
C ASN A 202 19.01 -16.42 -16.61
N ARG A 203 20.22 -16.25 -16.07
CA ARG A 203 21.35 -15.63 -16.77
C ARG A 203 21.63 -16.37 -18.07
N ASN A 204 21.85 -17.68 -17.99
CA ASN A 204 22.16 -18.52 -19.15
C ASN A 204 21.02 -18.49 -20.18
N ARG A 205 19.76 -18.50 -19.71
CA ARG A 205 18.57 -18.49 -20.58
C ARG A 205 18.40 -17.16 -21.33
N LEU A 206 18.70 -16.02 -20.70
CA LEU A 206 18.40 -14.69 -21.25
C LEU A 206 19.60 -14.03 -21.95
N LEU A 207 20.81 -14.29 -21.47
CA LEU A 207 22.04 -13.63 -21.94
C LEU A 207 22.99 -14.59 -22.66
N GLY A 208 22.65 -15.89 -22.69
CA GLY A 208 23.54 -16.95 -23.17
C GLY A 208 24.54 -17.38 -22.08
N PRO A 209 25.24 -18.50 -22.30
CA PRO A 209 26.36 -18.88 -21.43
C PRO A 209 27.47 -17.83 -21.54
N ASP A 210 28.14 -17.53 -20.43
CA ASP A 210 29.38 -16.74 -20.46
C ASP A 210 30.35 -17.44 -21.42
N ALA A 211 30.59 -16.82 -22.58
CA ALA A 211 31.52 -17.36 -23.56
C ALA A 211 32.91 -17.38 -22.91
N GLN A 212 33.34 -18.58 -22.50
CA GLN A 212 34.73 -18.82 -22.15
C GLN A 212 35.56 -18.43 -23.37
N LEU A 213 36.45 -17.44 -23.24
CA LEU A 213 37.44 -17.11 -24.27
C LEU A 213 38.15 -18.40 -24.67
N LYS A 214 37.91 -18.88 -25.90
CA LYS A 214 38.71 -19.95 -26.49
C LYS A 214 40.12 -19.41 -26.58
N LEU A 215 41.01 -19.95 -25.73
CA LEU A 215 42.41 -19.53 -25.67
C LEU A 215 43.24 -20.09 -26.82
N ILE A 216 42.66 -20.93 -27.68
CA ILE A 216 43.31 -21.53 -28.85
C ILE A 216 42.24 -21.69 -29.94
N GLU A 217 42.51 -21.13 -31.12
CA GLU A 217 41.80 -21.45 -32.37
C GLU A 217 42.57 -22.59 -33.06
N ASP A 218 41.83 -23.59 -33.56
CA ASP A 218 42.36 -24.72 -34.36
C ASP A 218 42.72 -24.29 -35.79
#